data_AF-A0A2C9T1R4-F1
#
_entry.id   AF-A0A2C9T1R4-F1
#
_cell.length_a   1.000
_cell.length_b   1.000
_cell.length_c   1.000
_cell.angle_alpha   90.00
_cell.angle_beta   90.00
_cell.angle_gamma   90.00
#
_symmetry.space_group_name_H-M   'P 1'
#
loop_
_entity.id
_entity.type
_entity.pdbx_description
1 polymer ?
#
loop_
_entity_poly.entity_id
_entity_poly.type
_entity_poly.pdbx_seq_one_letter_code
_entity_poly.pdbx_strand_id
1 'polypeptide(L)'
;MFTPAQDNAIAKAESYLSHSAYSKQGLIEQLEYEQFTAADAAFAVEHIEAIGGVNWNEQAVKKGKSYLSHSAYSKQGLIEQLEYEGFTPSEAQYGATMAYGG
;
A
#
# COMPACT_ATOMS: atom_id res chain seq x y z
N MET A 1 -15.09 10.76 17.41
CA MET A 1 -15.44 11.46 16.16
C MET A 1 -14.16 12.14 15.69
N PHE A 2 -13.73 11.86 14.47
CA PHE A 2 -12.52 12.46 13.90
C PHE A 2 -12.82 13.85 13.35
N THR A 3 -11.80 14.60 12.95
CA THR A 3 -12.04 15.85 12.22
C THR A 3 -12.57 15.55 10.81
N PRO A 4 -13.29 16.47 10.16
CA PRO A 4 -13.70 16.28 8.76
C PRO A 4 -12.52 16.01 7.80
N ALA A 5 -11.34 16.55 8.09
CA ALA A 5 -10.13 16.28 7.30
C ALA A 5 -9.66 14.83 7.46
N GLN A 6 -9.64 14.31 8.69
CA GLN A 6 -9.31 12.92 8.99
C GLN A 6 -10.34 11.95 8.39
N ASP A 7 -11.64 12.23 8.51
CA ASP A 7 -12.69 11.40 7.91
C ASP A 7 -12.54 11.30 6.37
N ASN A 8 -12.25 12.43 5.71
CA ASN A 8 -12.00 12.44 4.27
C ASN A 8 -10.72 11.69 3.88
N ALA A 9 -9.65 11.80 4.67
CA ALA A 9 -8.41 11.08 4.43
C ALA A 9 -8.59 9.56 4.58
N ILE A 10 -9.34 9.12 5.60
CA ILE A 10 -9.69 7.69 5.80
C ILE A 10 -10.48 7.18 4.60
N ALA A 11 -11.57 7.88 4.22
CA ALA A 11 -12.39 7.45 3.09
C ALA A 11 -11.59 7.38 1.78
N LYS A 12 -10.66 8.31 1.56
CA LYS A 12 -9.77 8.29 0.40
C LYS A 12 -8.79 7.10 0.45
N ALA A 13 -8.18 6.84 1.60
CA ALA A 13 -7.27 5.72 1.79
C ALA A 13 -7.96 4.37 1.55
N GLU A 14 -9.17 4.18 2.06
CA GLU A 14 -10.01 2.98 1.81
C GLU A 14 -10.37 2.85 0.32
N SER A 15 -10.71 3.97 -0.34
CA SER A 15 -10.96 3.98 -1.78
C SER A 15 -9.73 3.55 -2.57
N TYR A 16 -8.53 3.96 -2.17
CA TYR A 16 -7.30 3.52 -2.81
C TYR A 16 -7.04 2.02 -2.62
N LEU A 17 -7.15 1.53 -1.38
CA LEU A 17 -6.92 0.12 -1.04
C LEU A 17 -7.92 -0.86 -1.67
N SER A 18 -9.09 -0.36 -2.09
CA SER A 18 -10.11 -1.15 -2.80
C SER A 18 -9.91 -1.21 -4.31
N HIS A 19 -9.30 -0.19 -4.93
CA HIS A 19 -9.12 -0.11 -6.38
C HIS A 19 -7.68 -0.38 -6.85
N SER A 20 -6.71 -0.29 -5.93
CA SER A 20 -5.29 -0.38 -6.22
C SER A 20 -4.55 -0.97 -5.02
N ALA A 21 -3.29 -1.31 -5.23
CA ALA A 21 -2.41 -1.80 -4.18
C ALA A 21 -1.40 -0.74 -3.79
N TYR A 22 -1.18 -0.57 -2.49
CA TYR A 22 -0.22 0.38 -1.94
C TYR A 22 0.52 -0.24 -0.76
N SER A 23 1.78 0.14 -0.61
CA SER A 23 2.46 0.00 0.68
C SER A 23 1.90 1.00 1.68
N LYS A 24 2.19 0.82 2.98
CA LYS A 24 1.82 1.80 4.00
C LYS A 24 2.40 3.18 3.66
N GLN A 25 3.70 3.23 3.38
CA GLN A 25 4.40 4.47 3.06
C GLN A 25 3.88 5.10 1.76
N GLY A 26 3.72 4.31 0.70
CA GLY A 26 3.22 4.80 -0.58
C GLY A 26 1.80 5.33 -0.51
N LEU A 27 0.94 4.75 0.35
CA LEU A 27 -0.41 5.28 0.56
C LEU A 27 -0.39 6.64 1.28
N ILE A 28 0.48 6.81 2.28
CA ILE A 28 0.66 8.10 2.97
C ILE A 28 1.12 9.16 1.97
N GLU A 29 2.17 8.86 1.20
CA GLU A 29 2.71 9.77 0.18
C GLU A 29 1.67 10.12 -0.91
N GLN A 30 0.83 9.16 -1.30
CA GLN A 30 -0.26 9.39 -2.25
C GLN A 30 -1.31 10.37 -1.70
N LEU A 31 -1.65 10.28 -0.42
CA LEU A 31 -2.58 11.21 0.23
C LEU A 31 -1.94 12.61 0.36
N GLU A 32 -0.65 12.69 0.71
CA GLU A 32 0.07 13.97 0.74
C GLU A 32 0.14 14.63 -0.63
N TYR A 33 0.38 13.85 -1.69
CA TYR A 33 0.31 14.32 -3.08
C TYR A 33 -1.08 14.91 -3.40
N GLU A 34 -2.15 14.30 -2.91
CA GLU A 34 -3.53 14.80 -2.98
C GLU A 34 -3.83 15.99 -2.04
N GLN A 35 -2.82 16.59 -1.41
CA GLN A 35 -2.92 17.77 -0.57
C GLN A 35 -3.59 17.53 0.80
N PHE A 36 -3.68 16.28 1.25
CA PHE A 36 -3.89 16.02 2.68
C PHE A 36 -2.64 16.43 3.46
N THR A 37 -2.81 16.89 4.70
CA THR A 37 -1.65 17.17 5.55
C THR A 37 -0.94 15.86 5.88
N ALA A 38 0.38 15.90 6.07
CA ALA A 38 1.15 14.73 6.50
C ALA A 38 0.56 14.08 7.78
N ALA A 39 0.04 14.90 8.69
CA ALA A 39 -0.61 14.41 9.90
C ALA A 39 -1.92 13.66 9.61
N ASP A 40 -2.79 14.19 8.74
CA ASP A 40 -4.05 13.53 8.39
C ASP A 40 -3.83 12.28 7.53
N ALA A 41 -2.85 12.31 6.63
CA ALA A 41 -2.46 11.17 5.79
C ALA A 41 -1.93 10.01 6.65
N ALA A 42 -0.95 10.29 7.52
CA ALA A 42 -0.43 9.29 8.45
C ALA A 42 -1.53 8.75 9.36
N PHE A 43 -2.34 9.65 9.94
CA PHE A 43 -3.46 9.26 10.81
C PHE A 43 -4.44 8.32 10.10
N ALA A 44 -4.83 8.61 8.86
CA ALA A 44 -5.79 7.80 8.12
C ALA A 44 -5.28 6.38 7.90
N VAL A 45 -4.03 6.23 7.46
CA VAL A 45 -3.44 4.93 7.17
C VAL A 45 -3.19 4.13 8.47
N GLU A 46 -2.71 4.79 9.51
CA GLU A 46 -2.54 4.17 10.85
C GLU A 46 -3.88 3.76 11.46
N HIS A 47 -4.93 4.55 11.29
CA HIS A 47 -6.26 4.21 11.77
C HIS A 47 -6.80 2.94 11.11
N ILE A 48 -6.74 2.86 9.77
CA ILE A 48 -7.17 1.68 9.00
C ILE A 48 -6.40 0.43 9.44
N GLU A 49 -5.08 0.55 9.64
CA GLU A 49 -4.25 -0.54 10.16
C GLU A 49 -4.66 -0.94 11.58
N ALA A 50 -4.86 0.02 12.48
CA ALA A 50 -5.18 -0.24 13.89
C ALA A 50 -6.53 -0.96 14.07
N ILE A 51 -7.49 -0.76 13.16
CA ILE A 51 -8.78 -1.46 13.17
C ILE A 51 -8.77 -2.76 12.35
N GLY A 52 -7.62 -3.15 11.78
CA GLY A 52 -7.47 -4.35 10.96
C GLY A 52 -8.11 -4.25 9.57
N GLY A 53 -8.33 -3.04 9.07
CA GLY A 53 -8.93 -2.79 7.76
C GLY A 53 -7.99 -3.03 6.56
N VAL A 54 -6.72 -3.33 6.81
CA VAL A 54 -5.72 -3.59 5.77
C VAL A 54 -4.74 -4.69 6.19
N ASN A 55 -4.40 -5.54 5.23
CA ASN A 55 -3.31 -6.51 5.35
C ASN A 55 -2.21 -6.14 4.35
N TRP A 56 -1.09 -5.62 4.84
CA TRP A 56 0.00 -5.12 3.99
C TRP A 56 0.69 -6.21 3.16
N ASN A 57 0.75 -7.44 3.67
CA ASN A 57 1.23 -8.57 2.88
C ASN A 57 0.32 -8.84 1.68
N GLU A 58 -1.01 -8.79 1.87
CA GLU A 58 -1.96 -8.93 0.76
C GLU A 58 -1.83 -7.78 -0.25
N GLN A 59 -1.58 -6.56 0.22
CA GLN A 59 -1.30 -5.43 -0.68
C GLN A 59 -0.03 -5.65 -1.49
N ALA A 60 1.04 -6.17 -0.89
CA ALA A 60 2.28 -6.53 -1.60
C ALA A 60 2.04 -7.62 -2.65
N VAL A 61 1.24 -8.65 -2.34
CA VAL A 61 0.85 -9.69 -3.31
C VAL A 61 0.06 -9.10 -4.48
N LYS A 62 -0.92 -8.24 -4.20
CA LYS A 62 -1.74 -7.58 -5.24
C LYS A 62 -0.87 -6.72 -6.15
N LYS A 63 0.03 -5.91 -5.59
CA LYS A 63 0.98 -5.10 -6.35
C LYS A 63 1.92 -5.98 -7.19
N GLY A 64 2.47 -7.03 -6.58
CA GLY A 64 3.35 -7.98 -7.26
C GLY A 64 2.69 -8.62 -8.48
N LYS A 65 1.45 -9.12 -8.32
CA LYS A 65 0.65 -9.67 -9.43
C LYS A 65 0.33 -8.61 -10.49
N SER A 66 0.01 -7.37 -10.08
CA SER A 66 -0.22 -6.27 -10.99
C SER A 66 0.99 -6.00 -11.88
N TYR A 67 2.20 -5.97 -11.33
CA TYR A 67 3.41 -5.81 -12.14
C TYR A 67 3.61 -6.97 -13.10
N LEU A 68 3.48 -8.21 -12.63
CA LEU A 68 3.67 -9.40 -13.48
C LEU A 68 2.64 -9.49 -14.62
N SER A 69 1.47 -8.87 -14.48
CA SER A 69 0.47 -8.82 -15.56
C SER A 69 0.81 -7.83 -16.69
N HIS A 70 1.69 -6.86 -16.44
CA HIS A 70 2.06 -5.82 -17.42
C HIS A 70 3.53 -5.89 -17.87
N SER A 71 4.40 -6.52 -17.08
CA SER A 71 5.84 -6.56 -17.28
C SER A 71 6.44 -7.88 -16.80
N ALA A 72 7.47 -8.35 -17.50
CA ALA A 72 8.27 -9.47 -17.04
C ALA A 72 9.32 -9.01 -16.02
N TYR A 73 9.17 -9.42 -14.77
CA TYR A 73 10.19 -9.27 -13.73
C TYR A 73 10.93 -10.61 -13.50
N SER A 74 12.09 -10.56 -12.85
CA SER A 74 12.62 -11.71 -12.09
C SER A 74 12.11 -11.65 -10.65
N LYS A 75 12.13 -12.75 -9.90
CA LYS A 75 11.67 -12.73 -8.50
C LYS A 75 12.41 -11.69 -7.67
N GLN A 76 13.74 -11.63 -7.81
CA GLN A 76 14.57 -10.64 -7.13
C GLN A 76 14.24 -9.21 -7.59
N GLY A 77 14.07 -8.99 -8.89
CA GLY A 77 13.69 -7.67 -9.41
C GLY A 77 12.30 -7.22 -8.94
N LEU A 78 11.36 -8.15 -8.74
CA LEU A 78 10.04 -7.81 -8.19
C LEU A 78 10.13 -7.45 -6.70
N ILE A 79 11.01 -8.10 -5.94
CA ILE A 79 11.26 -7.74 -4.53
C ILE A 79 11.79 -6.30 -4.46
N GLU A 80 12.83 -5.99 -5.22
CA GLU A 80 13.42 -4.65 -5.28
C GLU A 80 12.40 -3.59 -5.74
N GLN A 81 11.55 -3.93 -6.69
CA GLN A 81 10.47 -3.05 -7.14
C GLN A 81 9.44 -2.77 -6.04
N LEU A 82 9.06 -3.77 -5.25
CA LEU A 82 8.12 -3.59 -4.14
C LEU A 82 8.76 -2.78 -3.00
N GLU A 83 10.04 -3.00 -2.70
CA GLU A 83 10.77 -2.16 -1.74
C GLU A 83 10.86 -0.70 -2.21
N TYR A 84 11.09 -0.47 -3.50
CA TYR A 84 11.07 0.86 -4.11
C TYR A 84 9.69 1.54 -3.98
N GLU A 85 8.60 0.78 -4.06
CA GLU A 85 7.23 1.26 -3.82
C GLU A 85 6.91 1.44 -2.32
N GLY A 86 7.89 1.29 -1.43
CA GLY A 86 7.78 1.56 0.00
C GLY A 86 7.23 0.40 0.84
N PHE A 87 7.13 -0.82 0.29
CA PHE A 87 6.89 -2.00 1.11
C PHE A 87 8.11 -2.30 1.98
N THR A 88 7.89 -2.81 3.19
CA THR A 88 9.00 -3.32 4.01
C THR A 88 9.69 -4.51 3.32
N PRO A 89 10.97 -4.78 3.61
CA PRO A 89 11.67 -5.93 3.02
C PRO A 89 10.92 -7.25 3.21
N SER A 90 10.29 -7.45 4.38
CA SER A 90 9.47 -8.63 4.65
C SER A 90 8.20 -8.71 3.78
N GLU A 91 7.50 -7.59 3.59
CA GLU A 91 6.29 -7.54 2.75
C GLU A 91 6.64 -7.71 1.28
N ALA A 92 7.72 -7.07 0.81
CA ALA A 92 8.22 -7.22 -0.55
C ALA A 92 8.62 -8.67 -0.85
N GLN A 93 9.39 -9.30 0.04
CA GLN A 93 9.78 -10.70 -0.07
C GLN A 93 8.56 -11.63 -0.10
N TYR A 94 7.59 -11.42 0.80
CA TYR A 94 6.36 -12.20 0.85
C TYR A 94 5.52 -12.01 -0.41
N GLY A 95 5.25 -10.75 -0.76
CA GLY A 95 4.44 -10.33 -1.90
C GLY A 95 4.97 -10.89 -3.21
N ALA A 96 6.28 -10.74 -3.45
CA ALA A 96 6.92 -11.28 -4.64
C ALA A 96 6.88 -12.82 -4.66
N THR A 97 7.16 -13.49 -3.54
CA THR A 97 7.13 -14.96 -3.49
C THR A 97 5.74 -15.50 -3.85
N MET A 98 4.70 -14.96 -3.23
CA MET A 98 3.32 -15.39 -3.48
C MET A 98 2.82 -14.98 -4.87
N ALA A 99 3.27 -13.85 -5.42
CA ALA A 99 2.93 -13.45 -6.78
C ALA A 99 3.57 -14.36 -7.84
N TYR A 100 4.74 -14.97 -7.56
CA TYR A 100 5.48 -15.84 -8.47
C TYR A 100 4.96 -17.29 -8.55
N GLY A 101 3.96 -17.65 -7.76
CA GLY A 101 3.40 -19.01 -7.76
C GLY A 101 3.38 -19.71 -6.39
N GLY A 102 3.88 -19.06 -5.34
CA GLY A 102 3.92 -19.62 -3.98
C GLY A 102 5.09 -20.55 -3.75
#